data_AF-A0A2L0UE08-F1
#
_entry.id   AF-A0A2L0UE08-F1
#
_cell.length_a   1.000
_cell.length_b   1.000
_cell.length_c   1.000
_cell.angle_alpha   90.00
_cell.angle_beta   90.00
_cell.angle_gamma   90.00
#
_symmetry.space_group_name_H-M   'P 1'
#
loop_
_entity.id
_entity.type
_entity.pdbx_description
1 polymer ?
#
loop_
_entity_poly.entity_id
_entity_poly.type
_entity_poly.pdbx_seq_one_letter_code
_entity_poly.pdbx_strand_id
1 'polypeptide(L)' 'AGLLRPGGYFVMEHAEVQAPWVAAFLEQADVWTTIRTHQDLSGRDRATSAVLRAGTTPATTGKAAR' A
#
# COMPACT_ATOMS: atom_id res chain seq x y z
N ALA A 1 9.39 6.05 11.55
CA ALA A 1 8.03 5.93 11.00
C ALA A 1 7.75 7.13 10.09
N GLY A 2 6.97 6.96 9.01
CA GLY A 2 6.55 8.07 8.15
C GLY A 2 7.31 8.27 6.84
N LEU A 3 7.71 7.19 6.14
CA LEU A 3 8.34 7.32 4.81
C LEU A 3 7.33 7.67 3.70
N LEU A 4 6.05 7.34 3.91
CA LEU A 4 4.97 7.63 2.97
C LEU A 4 3.94 8.54 3.63
N ARG A 5 3.45 9.51 2.85
CA ARG A 5 2.21 10.24 3.17
C ARG A 5 1.00 9.32 3.03
N PRO A 6 -0.14 9.58 3.72
CA PRO A 6 -1.38 8.87 3.45
C PRO A 6 -1.74 8.93 1.96
N GLY A 7 -2.15 7.79 1.38
CA GLY A 7 -2.31 7.61 -0.07
C GLY A 7 -1.01 7.33 -0.83
N GLY A 8 0.13 7.23 -0.16
CA GLY A 8 1.43 6.93 -0.78
C GLY A 8 1.53 5.50 -1.31
N TYR A 9 2.23 5.32 -2.42
CA TYR A 9 2.41 4.02 -3.07
C TYR A 9 3.70 3.35 -2.59
N PHE A 10 3.59 2.08 -2.19
CA PHE A 10 4.68 1.19 -1.86
C PHE A 10 4.81 0.14 -2.97
N VAL A 11 6.06 -0.16 -3.35
CA VAL A 11 6.40 -1.32 -4.16
C VAL A 11 7.76 -1.85 -3.73
N MET A 12 7.88 -3.17 -3.61
CA MET A 12 9.13 -3.84 -3.28
C MET A 12 9.32 -5.03 -4.20
N GLU A 13 10.51 -5.10 -4.80
CA GLU A 13 10.96 -6.29 -5.54
C GLU A 13 11.40 -7.38 -4.55
N HIS A 14 11.17 -8.63 -4.91
CA HIS A 14 11.52 -9.79 -4.09
C HIS A 14 11.64 -11.09 -4.91
N ALA A 15 12.30 -12.09 -4.33
CA ALA A 15 12.29 -13.45 -4.87
C ALA A 15 10.89 -14.08 -4.79
N GLU A 16 10.62 -15.08 -5.63
CA GLU A 16 9.24 -15.61 -5.83
C GLU A 16 8.70 -16.27 -4.57
N VAL A 17 9.58 -16.96 -3.83
CA VAL A 17 9.26 -17.61 -2.57
C VAL A 17 8.87 -16.63 -1.46
N GLN A 18 9.19 -15.34 -1.62
CA GLN A 18 8.87 -14.30 -0.63
C GLN A 18 7.50 -13.68 -0.87
N ALA A 19 6.89 -13.86 -2.05
CA ALA A 19 5.64 -13.19 -2.42
C ALA A 19 4.50 -13.40 -1.38
N PRO A 20 4.22 -14.63 -0.91
CA PRO A 20 3.14 -14.85 0.05
C PRO A 20 3.40 -14.16 1.39
N TRP A 21 4.67 -14.09 1.82
CA TRP A 21 5.07 -13.47 3.07
C TRP A 21 4.93 -11.94 3.03
N VAL A 22 5.33 -11.32 1.91
CA VAL A 22 5.20 -9.86 1.74
C VAL A 22 3.73 -9.46 1.69
N ALA A 23 2.90 -10.19 0.94
CA ALA A 23 1.46 -9.92 0.89
C ALA A 23 0.80 -10.06 2.28
N ALA A 24 1.06 -11.18 2.97
CA ALA A 24 0.51 -11.42 4.31
C ALA A 24 0.94 -10.35 5.33
N PHE A 25 2.20 -9.91 5.27
CA PHE A 25 2.69 -8.85 6.15
C PHE A 25 1.94 -7.52 5.93
N LEU A 26 1.69 -7.15 4.66
CA LEU A 26 0.92 -5.95 4.32
C LEU A 26 -0.55 -6.08 4.74
N GLU A 27 -1.17 -7.25 4.56
CA GLU A 27 -2.55 -7.52 4.97
C GLU A 27 -2.72 -7.43 6.49
N GLN A 28 -1.81 -8.03 7.26
CA GLN A 28 -1.86 -8.04 8.72
C GLN A 28 -1.69 -6.65 9.34
N ALA A 29 -1.02 -5.72 8.66
CA ALA A 29 -0.81 -4.38 9.18
C ALA A 29 -2.06 -3.49 9.14
N ASP A 30 -3.13 -3.87 8.43
CA ASP A 30 -4.42 -3.16 8.30
C ASP A 30 -4.35 -1.63 8.06
N VAL A 31 -3.25 -1.17 7.47
CA VAL A 31 -3.07 0.23 7.04
C VAL A 31 -2.84 0.33 5.53
N TRP A 32 -2.77 -0.80 4.84
CA TRP A 32 -2.52 -0.90 3.42
C TRP A 32 -3.81 -1.27 2.67
N THR A 33 -3.93 -0.76 1.45
CA THR A 33 -5.01 -1.11 0.51
C THR A 33 -4.40 -1.45 -0.84
N THR A 34 -5.18 -2.07 -1.73
CA THR A 34 -4.73 -2.37 -3.11
C THR A 34 -3.45 -3.23 -3.13
N ILE A 35 -3.36 -4.19 -2.19
CA ILE A 35 -2.23 -5.11 -2.11
C ILE A 35 -2.28 -6.01 -3.36
N ARG A 36 -1.18 -6.07 -4.11
CA ARG A 36 -1.08 -6.85 -5.34
C ARG A 36 0.34 -7.35 -5.56
N THR A 37 0.47 -8.63 -5.85
CA THR A 37 1.69 -9.24 -6.37
C THR A 37 1.70 -9.18 -7.90
N HIS A 38 2.86 -8.90 -8.47
CA HIS A 38 3.10 -8.71 -9.90
C HIS A 38 4.15 -9.70 -10.38
N GLN A 39 3.89 -10.26 -11.57
CA GLN A 39 4.80 -11.17 -12.24
C GLN A 39 5.70 -10.43 -13.23
N ASP A 40 6.92 -10.92 -13.39
CA ASP A 40 7.78 -10.53 -14.50
C ASP A 40 7.35 -11.18 -15.83
N LEU A 41 8.10 -10.91 -16.91
CA LEU A 41 7.85 -11.48 -18.23
C LEU A 41 8.07 -13.01 -18.29
N SER A 42 8.72 -13.60 -17.30
CA SER A 42 8.87 -15.05 -17.16
C SER A 42 7.76 -15.69 -16.33
N GLY A 43 6.78 -14.91 -15.87
CA GLY A 43 5.65 -15.38 -15.07
C GLY A 43 6.00 -15.61 -13.60
N ARG A 44 7.14 -15.11 -13.12
CA ARG A 44 7.55 -15.27 -11.72
C ARG A 44 7.13 -14.07 -10.91
N ASP A 45 6.59 -14.30 -9.72
CA ASP A 45 6.24 -13.23 -8.79
C ASP A 45 7.49 -12.45 -8.37
N ARG A 46 7.58 -11.16 -8.74
CA ARG A 46 8.78 -10.35 -8.54
C ARG A 46 8.57 -9.07 -7.76
N ALA A 47 7.36 -8.57 -7.66
CA ALA A 47 7.11 -7.38 -6.88
C ALA A 47 5.75 -7.44 -6.19
N THR A 48 5.66 -6.85 -5.01
CA THR A 48 4.37 -6.63 -4.33
C THR A 48 4.21 -5.14 -4.08
N SER A 49 3.04 -4.61 -4.43
CA SER A 49 2.68 -3.21 -4.25
C SER A 49 1.50 -3.03 -3.31
N ALA A 50 1.41 -1.88 -2.67
CA ALA A 50 0.24 -1.45 -1.91
C ALA A 50 0.14 0.08 -1.84
N VAL A 51 -1.02 0.58 -1.44
CA VAL A 51 -1.26 1.99 -1.15
C VAL A 51 -1.46 2.16 0.35
N LEU A 52 -0.74 3.09 0.98
CA LEU A 52 -0.99 3.45 2.37
C LEU A 52 -2.37 4.09 2.44
N ARG A 53 -3.27 3.58 3.28
CA ARG A 53 -4.64 4.10 3.44
C ARG A 53 -4.58 5.60 3.66
N ALA A 54 -5.29 6.36 2.83
CA ALA A 54 -5.50 7.77 3.10
C ALA A 54 -6.27 7.86 4.42
N GLY A 55 -5.70 8.52 5.43
CA GLY A 55 -6.47 8.84 6.62
C GLY A 55 -7.69 9.63 6.18
N THR A 56 -8.85 9.36 6.77
CA THR A 56 -10.02 10.23 6.60
C THR A 56 -9.64 11.58 7.20
N THR A 57 -9.14 12.51 6.40
CA THR A 57 -9.11 13.91 6.82
C THR A 57 -10.56 14.29 7.04
N PRO A 58 -11.00 14.65 8.25
CA PRO A 58 -12.35 15.15 8.44
C PRO A 58 -12.49 16.33 7.50
N ALA A 59 -13.52 16.31 6.66
CA ALA A 59 -13.86 17.48 5.85
C ALA A 59 -13.97 18.66 6.82
N THR A 60 -13.05 19.62 6.71
CA THR A 60 -13.19 20.87 7.42
C THR A 60 -14.41 21.53 6.80
N THR A 61 -15.57 21.40 7.45
CA THR A 61 -16.72 22.24 7.14
C THR A 61 -16.24 23.66 7.33
N GLY A 62 -15.97 24.34 6.21
CA GLY A 62 -15.65 25.75 6.20
C GLY A 62 -16.76 26.48 6.94
N LYS A 63 -16.41 27.07 8.08
CA LYS A 63 -17.23 28.04 8.80
C LYS A 63 -17.66 29.10 7.79
N ALA A 64 -18.97 29.16 7.49
CA ALA A 64 -19.56 30.27 6.77
C ALA A 64 -19.23 31.54 7.55
N ALA A 65 -18.41 32.40 6.94
CA ALA A 65 -18.17 33.74 7.42
C ALA A 65 -19.23 34.65 6.81
N ARG A 66 -19.94 35.34 7.71
CA ARG A 66 -20.97 36.38 7.54
C ARG A 66 -22.41 35.87 7.47
#